data_AF-A0A9E2PJC6-F1
#
_entry.id   AF-A0A9E2PJC6-F1
#
_cell.length_a   1.000
_cell.length_b   1.000
_cell.length_c   1.000
_cell.angle_alpha   90.00
_cell.angle_beta   90.00
_cell.angle_gamma   90.00
#
_symmetry.space_group_name_H-M   'P 1'
#
loop_
_entity.id
_entity.type
_entity.pdbx_description
1 polymer ?
#
loop_
_entity_poly.entity_id
_entity_poly.type
_entity_poly.pdbx_seq_one_letter_code
_entity_poly.pdbx_strand_id
1 'polypeptide(L)'
;MKIFAIKFANAVIKYRLLFVVIFTFISLFFLYVIRDIDFETNIDDFYPQRHPYLNVQNKLTAIFGGLNQASIAIHVKEGDILNPDTLGKVIRITNELYLMDGINAGRITSLSA
;
A
#
# COMPACT_ATOMS: atom_id res chain seq x y z
N MET A 1 -21.47 22.42 -40.47
CA MET A 1 -20.26 21.81 -39.87
C MET A 1 -18.94 22.27 -40.50
N LYS A 2 -18.78 22.26 -41.83
CA LYS A 2 -17.50 22.61 -42.50
C LYS A 2 -16.98 24.03 -42.21
N ILE A 3 -17.87 25.02 -42.14
CA ILE A 3 -17.51 26.43 -41.90
C ILE A 3 -16.91 26.64 -40.50
N PHE A 4 -17.40 25.90 -39.50
CA PHE A 4 -16.89 25.96 -38.14
C PHE A 4 -15.46 25.39 -38.04
N ALA A 5 -15.21 24.25 -38.66
CA ALA A 5 -13.89 23.64 -38.72
C ALA A 5 -12.85 24.54 -39.39
N ILE A 6 -13.22 25.22 -40.49
CA ILE A 6 -12.33 26.15 -41.21
C ILE A 6 -12.03 27.39 -40.35
N LYS A 7 -13.04 27.95 -39.67
CA LYS A 7 -12.84 29.09 -38.74
C LYS A 7 -11.93 28.71 -37.56
N PHE A 8 -12.08 27.50 -37.02
CA PHE A 8 -11.25 26.98 -35.94
C PHE A 8 -9.80 26.75 -36.40
N ALA A 9 -9.60 26.10 -37.55
CA ALA A 9 -8.27 25.88 -38.12
C ALA A 9 -7.54 27.21 -38.37
N ASN A 10 -8.23 28.23 -38.91
CA ASN A 10 -7.65 29.55 -39.11
C ASN A 10 -7.28 30.24 -37.79
N ALA A 11 -8.06 30.05 -36.72
CA ALA A 11 -7.73 30.57 -35.40
C ALA A 11 -6.48 29.88 -34.81
N VAL A 12 -6.36 28.56 -34.96
CA VAL A 12 -5.18 27.79 -34.52
C VAL A 12 -3.93 28.23 -35.29
N ILE A 13 -4.03 28.41 -36.61
CA ILE A 13 -2.89 28.85 -37.44
C ILE A 13 -2.49 30.30 -37.09
N LYS A 14 -3.46 31.21 -36.92
CA LYS A 14 -3.22 32.60 -36.59
C LYS A 14 -2.55 32.77 -35.21
N TYR A 15 -2.96 31.98 -34.22
CA TYR A 15 -2.42 32.03 -32.85
C TYR A 15 -1.54 30.82 -32.53
N ARG A 16 -0.82 30.25 -33.51
CA ARG A 16 -0.05 29.01 -33.36
C ARG A 16 0.87 28.96 -32.14
N LEU A 17 1.53 30.08 -31.81
CA LEU A 17 2.40 30.17 -30.63
C LEU A 17 1.62 30.06 -29.32
N LEU A 18 0.44 30.69 -29.23
CA LEU A 18 -0.44 30.61 -28.06
C LEU A 18 -0.86 29.15 -27.81
N PHE A 19 -1.30 28.46 -28.87
CA PHE A 19 -1.72 27.07 -28.76
C PHE A 19 -0.57 26.15 -28.38
N VAL A 20 0.60 26.30 -29.00
CA VAL A 20 1.80 25.51 -28.66
C VAL A 20 2.16 25.71 -27.18
N VAL A 21 2.23 26.96 -26.71
CA VAL A 21 2.54 27.26 -25.30
C VAL A 21 1.52 26.63 -24.36
N ILE A 22 0.22 26.77 -24.65
CA ILE A 22 -0.84 26.19 -23.82
C ILE A 22 -0.71 24.66 -23.75
N PHE A 23 -0.55 23.98 -24.87
CA PHE A 23 -0.42 22.52 -24.87
C PHE A 23 0.86 22.06 -24.18
N THR A 24 1.97 22.76 -24.38
CA THR A 24 3.22 22.48 -23.65
C THR A 24 3.03 22.62 -22.14
N PHE A 25 2.37 23.68 -21.68
CA PHE A 25 2.07 23.84 -20.25
C PHE A 25 1.17 22.74 -19.71
N ILE A 26 0.13 22.33 -20.46
CA ILE A 26 -0.76 21.23 -20.09
C ILE A 26 0.03 19.91 -19.99
N SER A 27 0.92 19.64 -20.95
CA SER A 27 1.78 18.45 -20.91
C SER A 27 2.74 18.46 -19.73
N LEU A 28 3.37 19.60 -19.42
CA LEU A 28 4.25 19.75 -18.26
C LEU A 28 3.48 19.60 -16.94
N PHE A 29 2.25 20.11 -16.87
CA PHE A 29 1.37 19.91 -15.73
C PHE A 29 1.10 18.42 -15.48
N PHE A 30 0.71 17.66 -16.51
CA PHE A 30 0.53 16.22 -16.36
C PHE A 30 1.82 15.50 -15.95
N LEU A 31 2.96 15.89 -16.51
CA LEU A 31 4.25 15.32 -16.13
C LEU A 31 4.58 15.55 -14.64
N TYR A 32 4.23 16.73 -14.11
CA TYR A 32 4.40 17.04 -12.69
C TYR A 32 3.50 16.15 -11.82
N VAL A 33 2.23 15.96 -12.20
CA VAL A 33 1.27 15.13 -11.46
C VAL A 33 1.67 13.65 -11.42
N ILE A 34 2.37 13.13 -12.44
CA ILE A 34 2.83 11.73 -12.46
C ILE A 34 3.74 11.39 -11.27
N ARG A 35 4.50 12.37 -10.75
CA ARG A 35 5.40 12.14 -9.62
C ARG A 35 4.64 11.76 -8.34
N ASP A 36 3.41 12.22 -8.19
CA ASP A 36 2.59 12.01 -6.99
C ASP A 36 1.68 10.77 -7.11
N ILE A 37 1.86 9.95 -8.16
CA ILE A 37 1.12 8.70 -8.32
C ILE A 37 1.80 7.62 -7.48
N ASP A 38 1.21 7.33 -6.32
CA ASP A 38 1.56 6.16 -5.53
C ASP A 38 0.86 4.92 -6.08
N PHE A 39 1.65 3.89 -6.40
CA PHE A 39 1.13 2.58 -6.78
C PHE A 39 0.80 1.78 -5.51
N GLU A 40 -0.38 2.01 -4.95
CA GLU A 40 -0.92 1.14 -3.90
C GLU A 40 -1.46 -0.15 -4.54
N THR A 41 -0.66 -1.22 -4.53
CA THR A 41 -1.16 -2.56 -4.89
C THR A 41 -1.85 -3.18 -3.69
N ASN A 42 -3.00 -2.64 -3.31
CA ASN A 42 -3.85 -3.33 -2.34
C ASN A 42 -4.72 -4.35 -3.09
N ILE A 43 -4.58 -5.63 -2.76
CA ILE A 43 -5.41 -6.70 -3.34
C ILE A 43 -6.89 -6.43 -3.06
N ASP A 44 -7.20 -5.74 -1.97
CA ASP A 44 -8.56 -5.38 -1.60
C ASP A 44 -9.24 -4.48 -2.64
N ASP A 45 -8.50 -3.67 -3.40
CA ASP A 45 -9.06 -2.75 -4.41
C ASP A 45 -9.66 -3.47 -5.62
N PHE A 46 -9.32 -4.74 -5.81
CA PHE A 46 -9.91 -5.58 -6.84
C PHE A 46 -11.28 -6.14 -6.43
N TYR A 47 -11.68 -6.01 -5.17
CA TYR A 47 -12.99 -6.48 -4.71
C TYR A 47 -14.11 -5.46 -4.99
N PRO A 48 -15.36 -5.94 -5.19
CA PRO A 48 -16.51 -5.05 -5.35
C PRO A 48 -16.82 -4.35 -4.02
N GLN A 49 -16.20 -3.19 -3.79
CA GLN A 49 -16.21 -2.40 -2.56
C GLN A 49 -17.61 -2.10 -1.98
N ARG A 50 -18.65 -2.11 -2.82
CA ARG A 50 -20.05 -1.84 -2.40
C ARG A 50 -20.82 -3.06 -1.90
N HIS A 51 -20.21 -4.24 -1.92
CA HIS A 51 -20.93 -5.47 -1.55
C HIS A 51 -21.04 -5.60 -0.01
N PRO A 52 -22.23 -5.90 0.56
CA PRO A 52 -22.46 -5.96 2.01
C PRO A 52 -21.59 -6.98 2.74
N TYR A 53 -21.09 -8.01 2.04
CA TYR A 53 -20.12 -8.97 2.58
C TYR A 53 -18.82 -8.31 3.06
N LEU A 54 -18.31 -7.30 2.34
CA LEU A 54 -17.06 -6.63 2.70
C LEU A 54 -17.21 -5.86 4.02
N ASN A 55 -18.40 -5.31 4.30
CA ASN A 55 -18.66 -4.66 5.58
C ASN A 55 -18.62 -5.64 6.77
N VAL A 56 -19.13 -6.86 6.55
CA VAL A 56 -19.07 -7.93 7.56
C VAL A 56 -17.63 -8.41 7.72
N GLN A 57 -16.93 -8.63 6.61
CA GLN A 57 -15.52 -9.03 6.61
C GLN A 57 -14.65 -7.99 7.34
N ASN A 58 -14.79 -6.70 7.04
CA ASN A 58 -14.04 -5.63 7.69
C ASN A 58 -14.32 -5.56 9.21
N LYS A 59 -15.57 -5.79 9.63
CA LYS A 59 -15.90 -5.90 11.07
C LYS A 59 -15.25 -7.11 11.71
N LEU A 60 -15.27 -8.27 11.05
CA LEU A 60 -14.61 -9.47 11.54
C LEU A 60 -13.09 -9.27 11.61
N THR A 61 -12.48 -8.67 10.61
CA THR A 61 -11.06 -8.30 10.57
C THR A 61 -10.69 -7.31 11.68
N ALA A 62 -11.55 -6.33 11.99
CA ALA A 62 -11.30 -5.39 13.09
C ALA A 62 -11.37 -6.07 14.47
N ILE A 63 -12.30 -7.02 14.65
CA ILE A 63 -12.51 -7.71 15.95
C ILE A 63 -11.49 -8.84 16.16
N PHE A 64 -11.29 -9.68 15.15
CA PHE A 64 -10.45 -10.87 15.25
C PHE A 64 -9.01 -10.61 14.79
N GLY A 65 -8.72 -9.47 14.17
CA GLY A 65 -7.46 -9.18 13.48
C GLY A 65 -7.47 -9.70 12.05
N GLY A 66 -6.76 -9.01 11.16
CA GLY A 66 -6.65 -9.34 9.74
C GLY A 66 -5.78 -10.57 9.45
N LEU A 67 -5.55 -10.80 8.15
CA LEU A 67 -4.71 -11.88 7.64
C LEU A 67 -3.19 -11.59 7.76
N ASN A 68 -2.83 -10.46 8.38
CA ASN A 68 -1.44 -10.03 8.50
C ASN A 68 -0.73 -10.84 9.59
N GLN A 69 -0.20 -12.00 9.19
CA GLN A 69 0.61 -12.87 10.04
C GLN A 69 2.09 -12.67 9.70
N ALA A 70 2.91 -12.44 10.73
CA ALA A 70 4.36 -12.49 10.62
C ALA A 70 4.88 -13.74 11.35
N SER A 71 5.86 -14.41 10.77
CA SER A 71 6.55 -15.55 11.39
C SER A 71 8.03 -15.23 11.54
N ILE A 72 8.55 -15.43 12.75
CA ILE A 72 9.96 -15.17 13.08
C ILE A 72 10.64 -16.51 13.33
N ALA A 73 11.60 -16.86 12.47
CA ALA A 73 12.42 -18.05 12.63
C ALA A 73 13.79 -17.68 13.21
N ILE A 74 14.21 -18.41 14.24
CA ILE A 74 15.51 -18.23 14.89
C ILE A 74 16.40 -19.43 14.55
N HIS A 75 17.58 -19.13 14.00
CA HIS A 75 18.57 -20.15 13.62
C HIS A 75 19.85 -19.98 14.44
N VAL A 76 20.36 -21.08 14.98
CA VAL A 76 21.64 -21.14 15.71
C VAL A 76 22.73 -21.59 14.74
N LYS A 77 23.86 -20.88 14.70
CA LYS A 77 24.97 -21.18 13.76
C LYS A 77 25.71 -22.47 14.10
N GLU A 78 25.90 -22.74 15.38
CA GLU A 78 26.65 -23.88 15.90
C GLU A 78 25.93 -24.50 17.11
N GLY A 79 25.79 -25.82 17.13
CA GLY A 79 25.10 -26.54 18.21
C GLY A 79 23.58 -26.63 18.00
N ASP A 80 22.83 -26.69 19.11
CA ASP A 80 21.38 -26.83 19.13
C ASP A 80 20.65 -25.57 19.65
N ILE A 81 19.33 -25.57 19.55
CA ILE A 81 18.46 -24.46 20.00
C ILE A 81 18.24 -24.43 21.52
N LEU A 82 18.58 -25.51 22.23
CA LEU A 82 18.27 -25.72 23.65
C LEU A 82 19.38 -25.16 24.56
N ASN A 83 19.96 -24.02 24.17
CA ASN A 83 20.93 -23.29 24.97
C ASN A 83 20.29 -22.07 25.65
N PRO A 84 20.77 -21.68 26.85
CA PRO A 84 20.20 -20.55 27.60
C PRO A 84 20.15 -19.24 26.82
N ASP A 85 21.16 -18.96 26.00
CA ASP A 85 21.24 -17.71 25.23
C ASP A 85 20.15 -17.62 24.15
N THR A 86 19.86 -18.73 23.48
CA THR A 86 18.86 -18.80 22.40
C THR A 86 17.45 -18.75 22.98
N LEU A 87 17.19 -19.54 24.03
CA LEU A 87 15.90 -19.50 24.73
C LEU A 87 15.64 -18.13 25.37
N GLY A 88 16.67 -17.50 25.94
CA GLY A 88 16.59 -16.13 26.46
C GLY A 88 16.24 -15.10 25.38
N LYS A 89 16.78 -15.25 24.17
CA LYS A 89 16.39 -14.41 23.02
C LYS A 89 14.94 -14.61 22.62
N VAL A 90 14.45 -15.85 22.57
CA VAL A 90 13.04 -16.16 22.24
C VAL A 90 12.12 -15.48 23.25
N ILE A 91 12.41 -15.61 24.55
CA ILE A 91 11.64 -14.96 25.62
C ILE A 91 11.64 -13.43 25.46
N ARG A 92 12.81 -12.83 25.23
CA ARG A 92 12.92 -11.37 25.06
C ARG A 92 12.12 -10.87 23.86
N ILE A 93 12.26 -11.49 22.70
CA ILE A 93 11.51 -11.14 21.49
C ILE A 93 10.01 -11.26 21.75
N THR A 94 9.59 -12.35 22.40
CA THR A 94 8.17 -12.60 22.70
C THR A 94 7.61 -11.52 23.63
N ASN A 95 8.35 -11.15 24.68
CA ASN A 95 7.95 -10.09 25.62
C ASN A 95 7.90 -8.70 24.97
N GLU A 96 8.84 -8.39 24.07
CA GLU A 96 8.83 -7.14 23.31
C GLU A 96 7.62 -7.07 22.37
N LEU A 97 7.26 -8.19 21.72
CA LEU A 97 6.07 -8.26 20.85
C LEU A 97 4.76 -8.06 21.62
N TYR A 98 4.67 -8.52 22.87
CA TYR A 98 3.51 -8.26 23.73
C TYR A 98 3.29 -6.77 24.03
N LEU A 99 4.36 -5.96 23.97
CA LEU A 99 4.32 -4.52 24.27
C LEU A 99 4.26 -3.64 23.02
N MET A 100 4.35 -4.22 21.82
CA MET A 100 4.34 -3.48 20.56
C MET A 100 2.93 -3.07 20.14
N ASP A 101 2.78 -1.79 19.77
CA ASP A 101 1.56 -1.27 19.17
C ASP A 101 1.26 -1.96 17.84
N GLY A 102 0.00 -2.35 17.65
CA GLY A 102 -0.46 -3.05 16.43
C GLY A 102 -0.31 -4.57 16.47
N ILE A 103 0.33 -5.14 17.50
CA ILE A 103 0.34 -6.59 17.73
C ILE A 103 -0.86 -6.98 18.60
N ASN A 104 -1.62 -7.99 18.17
CA ASN A 104 -2.65 -8.59 19.01
C ASN A 104 -1.99 -9.59 19.98
N ALA A 105 -1.79 -9.16 21.23
CA ALA A 105 -1.21 -9.97 22.30
C ALA A 105 -1.88 -11.35 22.45
N GLY A 106 -3.21 -11.44 22.27
CA GLY A 106 -3.96 -12.70 22.38
C GLY A 106 -3.71 -13.69 21.23
N ARG A 107 -2.92 -13.31 20.23
CA ARG A 107 -2.61 -14.14 19.05
C ARG A 107 -1.11 -14.38 18.85
N ILE A 108 -0.29 -14.09 19.86
CA ILE A 108 1.13 -14.44 19.84
C ILE A 108 1.27 -15.94 20.14
N THR A 109 1.96 -16.66 19.27
CA THR A 109 2.33 -18.07 19.50
C THR A 109 3.85 -18.16 19.46
N SER A 110 4.44 -18.59 20.57
CA SER A 110 5.89 -18.67 20.75
C SER A 110 6.27 -19.92 21.52
N LEU A 111 7.50 -20.39 21.38
CA LEU A 111 8.04 -21.51 22.16
C LEU A 111 8.12 -21.18 23.66
N SER A 112 8.16 -19.89 24.02
CA SER A 112 8.29 -19.43 25.40
C SER A 112 6.98 -19.04 26.08
N ALA A 113 5.84 -19.11 25.38
CA ALA A 113 4.54 -18.63 25.84
C ALA A 113 3.51 -19.76 25.96
#